data_AF-X1TBI5-F1
#
_entry.id   AF-X1TBI5-F1
#
_cell.length_a   1.000
_cell.length_b   1.000
_cell.length_c   1.000
_cell.angle_alpha   90.00
_cell.angle_beta   90.00
_cell.angle_gamma   90.00
#
_symmetry.space_group_name_H-M   'P 1'
#
loop_
_entity.id
_entity.type
_entity.pdbx_description
1 polymer ?
#
loop_
_entity_poly.entity_id
_entity_poly.type
_entity_poly.pdbx_seq_one_letter_code
_entity_poly.pdbx_strand_id
1 'polypeptide(L)'
;EKEAEELRQAYADIAGEGVVVNVTTGDAMSAQMMGSGLDVSVRGDNFEDIASVSEKLITDLARVSGLADIELEISSVEPKLDIAIDQAKLISSGLPQEQIAQIGQELYLLNLGGAVAQVNIEGETLDIFVKGVTPELTSVEVARELNIGFPVSVKLSDIASVELGEQPTSIQRIDQKLAASITGSIIEKDVGSVNRALQQKIDQLELPVGVEVKVGGTAEMMQESFSGMFIAIIVAALLAYAVIVVTFRSFINPIIIMMSLPLASIGALLGLLITGHPIGVSAL
;
A
#
# COMPACT_ATOMS: atom_id res chain seq x y z
N GLU A 1 1.72 -1.93 24.62
CA GLU A 1 0.28 -1.59 24.55
C GLU A 1 -0.11 -0.40 25.43
N LYS A 2 -0.01 -0.48 26.77
CA LYS A 2 -0.29 0.67 27.66
C LYS A 2 0.56 1.92 27.39
N GLU A 3 1.86 1.74 27.14
CA GLU A 3 2.76 2.87 26.79
C GLU A 3 2.41 3.50 25.44
N ALA A 4 1.92 2.72 24.47
CA ALA A 4 1.53 3.26 23.17
C ALA A 4 0.28 4.14 23.29
N GLU A 5 -0.68 3.72 24.12
CA GLU A 5 -1.89 4.48 24.41
C GLU A 5 -1.59 5.75 25.23
N GLU A 6 -0.68 5.66 26.21
CA GLU A 6 -0.21 6.83 26.97
C GLU A 6 0.52 7.84 26.08
N LEU A 7 1.32 7.37 25.11
CA LEU A 7 1.96 8.23 24.12
C LEU A 7 0.94 8.83 23.14
N ARG A 8 -0.07 8.08 22.67
CA ARG A 8 -1.15 8.63 21.85
C ARG A 8 -1.90 9.76 22.57
N GLN A 9 -2.20 9.59 23.85
CA GLN A 9 -2.85 10.62 24.64
C GLN A 9 -1.93 11.83 24.90
N ALA A 10 -0.64 11.59 25.15
CA ALA A 10 0.32 12.67 25.40
C ALA A 10 0.62 13.54 24.17
N TYR A 11 0.53 12.97 22.96
CA TYR A 11 0.80 13.68 21.71
C TYR A 11 -0.47 14.10 20.94
N ALA A 12 -1.66 13.82 21.48
CA ALA A 12 -2.94 14.26 20.93
C ALA A 12 -3.04 15.79 20.82
N ASP A 13 -2.41 16.52 21.75
CA ASP A 13 -2.41 17.99 21.76
C ASP A 13 -1.56 18.63 20.63
N ILE A 14 -0.67 17.85 20.01
CA ILE A 14 0.20 18.29 18.90
C ILE A 14 -0.44 18.00 17.53
N ALA A 15 -1.50 17.18 17.49
CA ALA A 15 -2.25 16.83 16.28
C ALA A 15 -3.23 17.94 15.84
N GLY A 16 -2.76 19.20 15.84
CA GLY A 16 -3.47 20.35 15.26
C GLY A 16 -3.01 20.64 13.83
N GLU A 17 -3.97 20.99 12.96
CA GLU A 17 -3.86 21.37 11.53
C GLU A 17 -2.66 20.79 10.76
N GLY A 18 -2.86 19.63 10.14
CA GLY A 18 -1.98 19.08 9.10
C GLY A 18 -0.88 18.15 9.58
N VAL A 19 -0.76 17.92 10.89
CA VAL A 19 0.24 17.00 11.46
C VAL A 19 -0.43 15.68 11.89
N VAL A 20 -0.18 14.62 11.13
CA VAL A 20 -0.51 13.25 11.53
C VAL A 20 0.64 12.70 12.37
N VAL A 21 0.41 12.46 13.66
CA VAL A 21 1.41 11.88 14.55
C VAL A 21 1.32 10.36 14.49
N ASN A 22 2.22 9.74 13.72
CA ASN A 22 2.34 8.28 13.64
C ASN A 22 3.23 7.78 14.79
N VAL A 23 2.60 7.17 15.81
CA VAL A 23 3.31 6.48 16.89
C VAL A 23 3.52 5.03 16.49
N THR A 24 4.55 4.76 15.71
CA THR A 24 4.97 3.40 15.38
C THR A 24 5.80 2.85 16.53
N THR A 25 5.21 2.04 17.39
CA THR A 25 6.01 1.20 18.30
C THR A 25 6.79 0.19 17.46
N GLY A 26 7.99 -0.21 17.92
CA GLY A 26 8.76 -1.28 17.24
C GLY A 26 7.97 -2.59 17.07
N ASP A 27 6.90 -2.75 17.86
CA ASP A 27 5.93 -3.83 17.73
C ASP A 27 4.97 -3.71 16.54
N ALA A 28 4.72 -2.53 15.96
CA ALA A 28 3.87 -2.41 14.76
C ALA A 28 4.61 -2.92 13.51
N MET A 29 5.91 -2.63 13.40
CA MET A 29 6.76 -3.18 12.34
C MET A 29 6.96 -4.69 12.54
N SER A 30 6.98 -5.17 13.78
CA SER A 30 6.99 -6.60 14.09
C SER A 30 5.62 -7.25 13.85
N ALA A 31 4.49 -6.59 14.11
CA ALA A 31 3.12 -7.06 13.89
C ALA A 31 2.80 -7.25 12.40
N GLN A 32 3.30 -6.35 11.55
CA GLN A 32 3.20 -6.47 10.09
C GLN A 32 4.08 -7.62 9.56
N MET A 33 5.22 -7.88 10.22
CA MET A 33 6.09 -9.04 9.95
C MET A 33 5.60 -10.36 10.59
N MET A 34 4.81 -10.29 11.66
CA MET A 34 4.31 -11.43 12.47
C MET A 34 2.90 -11.86 12.07
N GLY A 35 2.31 -11.26 11.03
CA GLY A 35 1.01 -11.68 10.51
C GLY A 35 -0.16 -11.33 11.44
N SER A 36 -0.17 -10.14 12.02
CA SER A 36 -1.40 -9.53 12.59
C SER A 36 -1.81 -8.25 11.85
N GLY A 37 -1.14 -7.97 10.73
CA GLY A 37 -1.49 -6.88 9.83
C GLY A 37 -2.73 -7.19 9.00
N LEU A 38 -3.65 -6.23 8.99
CA LEU A 38 -4.69 -6.07 7.98
C LEU A 38 -4.07 -5.41 6.75
N ASP A 39 -4.33 -5.98 5.58
CA ASP A 39 -3.99 -5.39 4.30
C ASP A 39 -5.21 -5.53 3.39
N VAL A 40 -5.72 -4.43 2.86
CA VAL A 40 -6.82 -4.41 1.90
C VAL A 40 -6.43 -3.53 0.73
N SER A 41 -6.40 -4.11 -0.45
CA SER A 41 -6.12 -3.39 -1.69
C SER A 41 -7.39 -3.12 -2.48
N VAL A 42 -7.62 -1.86 -2.84
CA VAL A 42 -8.68 -1.43 -3.76
C VAL A 42 -8.02 -1.17 -5.11
N ARG A 43 -8.40 -1.92 -6.14
CA ARG A 43 -7.75 -1.90 -7.45
C ARG A 43 -8.73 -1.50 -8.53
N GLY A 44 -8.29 -0.75 -9.53
CA GLY A 44 -9.14 -0.34 -10.64
C GLY A 44 -8.39 0.37 -11.76
N ASP A 45 -9.16 0.88 -12.72
CA ASP A 45 -8.64 1.58 -13.89
C ASP A 45 -8.70 3.12 -13.75
N ASN A 46 -9.50 3.64 -12.81
CA ASN A 46 -9.73 5.06 -12.60
C ASN A 46 -9.40 5.50 -11.16
N PHE A 47 -8.65 6.59 -11.01
CA PHE A 47 -8.26 7.13 -9.71
C PHE A 47 -9.44 7.63 -8.88
N GLU A 48 -10.43 8.29 -9.51
CA GLU A 48 -11.59 8.86 -8.81
C GLU A 48 -12.47 7.77 -8.17
N ASP A 49 -12.67 6.67 -8.88
CA ASP A 49 -13.45 5.53 -8.42
C ASP A 49 -12.73 4.81 -7.27
N ILE A 50 -11.40 4.62 -7.38
CA ILE A 50 -10.58 4.03 -6.32
C ILE A 50 -10.61 4.91 -5.07
N ALA A 51 -10.46 6.22 -5.21
CA ALA A 51 -10.51 7.15 -4.08
C ALA A 51 -11.86 7.11 -3.36
N SER A 52 -12.95 7.21 -4.12
CA SER A 52 -14.31 7.20 -3.58
C SER A 52 -14.63 5.89 -2.82
N VAL A 53 -14.19 4.75 -3.35
CA VAL A 53 -14.39 3.44 -2.69
C VAL A 53 -13.49 3.30 -1.46
N SER A 54 -12.23 3.73 -1.55
CA SER A 54 -11.27 3.61 -0.46
C SER A 54 -11.65 4.49 0.75
N GLU A 55 -12.13 5.71 0.52
CA GLU A 55 -12.62 6.61 1.58
C GLU A 55 -13.88 6.07 2.29
N LYS A 56 -14.80 5.46 1.53
CA LYS A 56 -15.95 4.77 2.13
C LYS A 56 -15.50 3.57 2.96
N LEU A 57 -14.58 2.78 2.41
CA LEU A 57 -14.09 1.57 3.04
C LEU A 57 -13.36 1.90 4.35
N ILE A 58 -12.43 2.85 4.39
CA ILE A 58 -11.75 3.24 5.63
C ILE A 58 -12.75 3.70 6.72
N THR A 59 -13.81 4.43 6.33
CA THR A 59 -14.86 4.86 7.26
C THR A 59 -15.64 3.67 7.84
N ASP A 60 -15.93 2.66 7.02
CA ASP A 60 -16.66 1.46 7.44
C ASP A 60 -15.79 0.48 8.22
N LEU A 61 -14.49 0.44 7.94
CA LEU A 61 -13.49 -0.36 8.64
C LEU A 61 -13.15 0.22 10.01
N ALA A 62 -13.13 1.54 10.15
CA ALA A 62 -12.97 2.21 11.45
C ALA A 62 -14.08 1.87 12.46
N ARG A 63 -15.21 1.34 12.00
CA ARG A 63 -16.34 0.89 12.85
C ARG A 63 -16.28 -0.59 13.21
N VAL A 64 -15.34 -1.35 12.67
CA VAL A 64 -15.18 -2.79 12.95
C VAL A 64 -14.44 -2.96 14.28
N SER A 65 -15.03 -3.72 15.21
CA SER A 65 -14.36 -4.08 16.46
C SER A 65 -13.12 -4.92 16.16
N GLY A 66 -12.01 -4.62 16.84
CA GLY A 66 -10.77 -5.41 16.75
C GLY A 66 -9.75 -4.92 15.71
N LEU A 67 -10.01 -3.82 15.02
CA LEU A 67 -9.04 -3.12 14.16
C LEU A 67 -8.54 -1.85 14.82
N ALA A 68 -7.25 -1.54 14.66
CA ALA A 68 -6.65 -0.27 15.02
C ALA A 68 -5.60 0.16 14.01
N ASP A 69 -5.18 1.42 14.10
CA ASP A 69 -4.12 2.02 13.27
C ASP A 69 -4.41 1.83 11.77
N ILE A 70 -5.66 2.08 11.37
CA ILE A 70 -6.07 1.96 9.98
C ILE A 70 -5.53 3.16 9.20
N GLU A 71 -4.69 2.91 8.22
CA GLU A 71 -4.09 3.92 7.35
C GLU A 71 -4.51 3.67 5.90
N LEU A 72 -4.88 4.74 5.20
CA LEU A 72 -5.14 4.71 3.76
C LEU A 72 -3.91 5.28 3.06
N GLU A 73 -3.21 4.42 2.32
CA GLU A 73 -2.20 4.82 1.37
C GLU A 73 -2.82 4.89 -0.02
N ILE A 74 -3.09 6.12 -0.46
CA ILE A 74 -3.61 6.40 -1.79
C ILE A 74 -2.72 7.42 -2.47
N SER A 75 -2.59 7.28 -3.79
CA SER A 75 -2.00 8.29 -4.66
C SER A 75 -2.76 9.61 -4.54
N SER A 76 -2.22 10.55 -3.79
CA SER A 76 -2.73 11.93 -3.76
C SER A 76 -2.31 12.66 -5.02
N VAL A 77 -3.22 13.46 -5.56
CA VAL A 77 -2.96 14.36 -6.67
C VAL A 77 -2.61 15.72 -6.09
N GLU A 78 -1.40 16.19 -6.35
CA GLU A 78 -0.97 17.52 -5.93
C GLU A 78 -0.88 18.46 -7.13
N PRO A 79 -1.28 19.73 -6.97
CA PRO A 79 -1.09 20.73 -8.00
C PRO A 79 0.40 20.96 -8.21
N LYS A 80 0.85 20.70 -9.44
CA LYS A 80 2.24 20.90 -9.85
C LYS A 80 2.29 21.70 -11.14
N LEU A 81 3.28 22.56 -11.23
CA LEU A 81 3.51 23.36 -12.43
C LEU A 81 3.94 22.45 -13.58
N ASP A 82 3.07 22.35 -14.59
CA ASP A 82 3.37 21.68 -15.84
C ASP A 82 3.95 22.69 -16.83
N ILE A 83 5.15 22.40 -17.32
CA ILE A 83 5.96 23.32 -18.11
C ILE A 83 6.33 22.60 -19.40
N ALA A 84 5.54 22.85 -20.44
CA ALA A 84 5.76 22.26 -21.75
C ALA A 84 6.54 23.24 -22.63
N ILE A 85 7.81 22.90 -22.90
CA ILE A 85 8.70 23.73 -23.74
C ILE A 85 8.27 23.61 -25.21
N ASP A 86 8.01 24.75 -25.84
CA ASP A 86 7.69 24.85 -27.27
C ASP A 86 8.99 25.05 -28.07
N GLN A 87 9.38 23.99 -28.80
CA GLN A 87 10.62 23.99 -29.57
C GLN A 87 10.64 25.07 -30.67
N ALA A 88 9.49 25.38 -31.27
CA ALA A 88 9.42 26.37 -32.34
C ALA A 88 9.64 27.78 -31.80
N LYS A 89 9.04 28.09 -30.64
CA LYS A 89 9.27 29.37 -29.96
C LYS A 89 10.70 29.52 -29.48
N LEU A 90 11.27 28.46 -28.91
CA LEU A 90 12.66 28.47 -28.42
C LEU A 90 13.68 28.79 -29.53
N ILE A 91 13.51 28.19 -30.72
CA ILE A 91 14.35 28.48 -31.90
C ILE A 91 14.14 29.93 -32.36
N SER A 92 12.91 30.42 -32.37
CA SER A 92 12.60 31.80 -32.77
C SER A 92 13.17 32.86 -31.80
N SER A 93 13.36 32.48 -30.53
CA SER A 93 13.98 33.32 -29.49
C SER A 93 15.52 33.30 -29.54
N GLY A 94 16.11 32.59 -30.49
CA GLY A 94 17.56 32.58 -30.73
C GLY A 94 18.35 31.54 -29.92
N LEU A 95 17.66 30.61 -29.25
CA LEU A 95 18.31 29.53 -28.50
C LEU A 95 18.46 28.27 -29.37
N PRO A 96 19.61 27.58 -29.31
CA PRO A 96 19.82 26.34 -30.04
C PRO A 96 18.99 25.19 -29.45
N GLN A 97 18.55 24.26 -30.30
CA GLN A 97 17.72 23.12 -29.90
C GLN A 97 18.39 22.23 -28.83
N GLU A 98 19.73 22.18 -28.83
CA GLU A 98 20.53 21.44 -27.84
C GLU A 98 20.37 21.97 -26.40
N GLN A 99 19.91 23.21 -26.23
CA GLN A 99 19.70 23.81 -24.90
C GLN A 99 18.38 23.44 -24.24
N ILE A 100 17.44 22.81 -24.95
CA ILE A 100 16.16 22.38 -24.35
C ILE A 100 16.40 21.50 -23.12
N ALA A 101 17.35 20.57 -23.20
CA ALA A 101 17.70 19.69 -22.09
C ALA A 101 18.37 20.46 -20.93
N GLN A 102 19.19 21.47 -21.24
CA GLN A 102 19.84 22.30 -20.23
C GLN A 102 18.85 23.20 -19.49
N ILE A 103 17.86 23.75 -20.22
CA ILE A 103 16.78 24.57 -19.65
C ILE A 103 15.91 23.74 -18.71
N GLY A 104 15.56 22.50 -19.10
CA GLY A 104 14.81 21.61 -18.21
C GLY A 104 15.56 21.30 -16.92
N GLN A 105 16.87 21.12 -17.00
CA GLN A 105 17.71 20.89 -15.82
C GLN A 105 17.90 22.15 -14.96
N GLU A 106 18.06 23.32 -15.58
CA GLU A 106 18.10 24.61 -14.90
C GLU A 106 16.80 24.86 -14.13
N LEU A 107 15.65 24.60 -14.75
CA LEU A 107 14.33 24.74 -14.13
C LEU A 107 14.13 23.77 -12.96
N TYR A 108 14.60 22.52 -13.11
CA TYR A 108 14.60 21.54 -12.03
C TYR A 108 15.44 22.02 -10.83
N LEU A 109 16.66 22.52 -11.08
CA LEU A 109 17.56 23.03 -10.04
C LEU A 109 17.04 24.32 -9.38
N LEU A 110 16.39 25.20 -10.13
CA LEU A 110 15.78 26.42 -9.58
C LEU A 110 14.60 26.10 -8.66
N ASN A 111 13.82 25.06 -8.99
CA ASN A 111 12.64 24.63 -8.24
C ASN A 111 12.99 23.78 -7.01
N LEU A 112 13.62 22.62 -7.20
CA LEU A 112 13.87 21.65 -6.13
C LEU A 112 15.25 21.79 -5.49
N GLY A 113 16.19 22.49 -6.16
CA GLY A 113 17.60 22.40 -5.82
C GLY A 113 18.19 21.04 -6.19
N GLY A 114 19.51 20.91 -6.08
CA GLY A 114 20.18 19.64 -6.36
C GLY A 114 21.69 19.72 -6.23
N ALA A 115 22.33 18.55 -6.16
CA ALA A 115 23.79 18.45 -6.18
C ALA A 115 24.31 18.79 -7.58
N VAL A 116 25.21 19.77 -7.67
CA VAL A 116 25.78 20.24 -8.95
C VAL A 116 27.22 19.81 -9.16
N ALA A 117 27.93 19.47 -8.07
CA ALA A 117 29.32 19.03 -8.12
C ALA A 117 29.67 18.22 -6.88
N GLN A 118 30.74 17.44 -6.95
CA GLN A 118 31.34 16.76 -5.81
C GLN A 118 32.74 17.30 -5.56
N VAL A 119 33.08 17.53 -4.30
CA VAL A 119 34.41 17.96 -3.90
C VAL A 119 34.96 16.99 -2.86
N ASN A 120 36.22 16.58 -3.02
CA ASN A 120 36.92 15.83 -2.00
C ASN A 120 37.62 16.78 -1.04
N ILE A 121 37.18 16.83 0.20
CA ILE A 121 37.81 17.59 1.28
C ILE A 121 38.23 16.59 2.35
N GLU A 122 39.51 16.58 2.70
CA GLU A 122 40.07 15.73 3.76
C GLU A 122 39.83 14.20 3.59
N GLY A 123 39.62 13.74 2.36
CA GLY A 123 39.40 12.32 2.05
C GLY A 123 37.93 11.92 2.04
N GLU A 124 37.01 12.84 2.31
CA GLU A 124 35.57 12.63 2.18
C GLU A 124 35.04 13.33 0.92
N THR A 125 34.22 12.61 0.15
CA THR A 125 33.52 13.16 -1.01
C THR A 125 32.24 13.85 -0.54
N LEU A 126 32.18 15.16 -0.69
CA LEU A 126 31.07 16.01 -0.30
C LEU A 126 30.35 16.54 -1.54
N ASP A 127 29.02 16.42 -1.55
CA ASP A 127 28.18 17.01 -2.59
C ASP A 127 27.99 18.52 -2.36
N ILE A 128 28.25 19.31 -3.41
CA ILE A 128 27.92 20.73 -3.46
C ILE A 128 26.48 20.85 -3.95
N PHE A 129 25.59 21.24 -3.05
CA PHE A 129 24.18 21.49 -3.35
C PHE A 129 23.92 22.95 -3.73
N VAL A 130 23.23 23.16 -4.84
CA VAL A 130 22.57 24.43 -5.13
C VAL A 130 21.21 24.40 -4.46
N LYS A 131 20.99 25.35 -3.54
CA LYS A 131 19.68 25.59 -2.94
C LYS A 131 18.76 26.15 -4.03
N GLY A 132 17.58 25.55 -4.20
CA GLY A 132 16.54 26.09 -5.07
C GLY A 132 16.27 27.55 -4.71
N VAL A 133 16.30 28.42 -5.71
CA VAL A 133 16.14 29.87 -5.53
C VAL A 133 14.65 30.22 -5.40
N THR A 134 13.77 29.32 -5.82
CA THR A 134 12.34 29.60 -5.98
C THR A 134 11.47 28.51 -5.33
N PRO A 135 11.45 28.40 -3.98
CA PRO A 135 10.48 27.56 -3.27
C PRO A 135 9.00 27.97 -3.51
N GLU A 136 8.76 29.09 -4.22
CA GLU A 136 7.44 29.64 -4.58
C GLU A 136 7.03 29.36 -6.04
N LEU A 137 7.70 28.45 -6.75
CA LEU A 137 7.24 27.94 -8.07
C LEU A 137 6.01 27.04 -7.94
N THR A 138 5.06 27.42 -7.09
CA THR A 138 3.68 26.95 -7.04
C THR A 138 2.73 27.93 -7.73
N SER A 139 3.12 29.20 -7.91
CA SER A 139 2.37 30.20 -8.67
C SER A 139 2.78 30.23 -10.15
N VAL A 140 1.78 30.09 -11.02
CA VAL A 140 1.93 30.12 -12.49
C VAL A 140 2.50 31.47 -12.94
N GLU A 141 2.15 32.55 -12.26
CA GLU A 141 2.59 33.91 -12.55
C GLU A 141 4.09 34.06 -12.34
N VAL A 142 4.61 33.54 -11.21
CA VAL A 142 6.04 33.56 -10.89
C VAL A 142 6.83 32.73 -11.91
N ALA A 143 6.31 31.56 -12.27
CA ALA A 143 6.94 30.71 -13.27
C ALA A 143 7.00 31.39 -14.66
N ARG A 144 5.95 32.11 -15.07
CA ARG A 144 5.91 32.80 -16.38
C ARG A 144 6.92 33.94 -16.52
N GLU A 145 7.28 34.60 -15.41
CA GLU A 145 8.23 35.71 -15.38
C GLU A 145 9.68 35.27 -15.19
N LEU A 146 9.92 33.98 -14.93
CA LEU A 146 11.25 33.42 -14.74
C LEU A 146 12.08 33.56 -16.02
N ASN A 147 13.26 34.16 -15.89
CA ASN A 147 14.21 34.27 -16.98
C ASN A 147 15.13 33.04 -16.98
N ILE A 148 15.24 32.37 -18.11
CA ILE A 148 15.98 31.12 -18.28
C ILE A 148 16.80 31.15 -19.57
N GLY A 149 17.85 30.33 -19.63
CA GLY A 149 18.69 30.20 -20.81
C GLY A 149 19.93 31.11 -20.82
N PHE A 150 20.96 30.62 -21.50
CA PHE A 150 22.25 31.26 -21.69
C PHE A 150 22.73 31.01 -23.12
N PRO A 151 23.36 31.94 -23.85
CA PRO A 151 23.79 33.28 -23.44
C PRO A 151 22.70 34.36 -23.56
N VAL A 152 21.58 34.04 -24.19
CA VAL A 152 20.41 34.92 -24.27
C VAL A 152 19.42 34.47 -23.21
N SER A 153 19.08 35.38 -22.31
CA SER A 153 18.07 35.12 -21.28
C SER A 153 16.70 35.49 -21.82
N VAL A 154 15.77 34.54 -21.75
CA VAL A 154 14.40 34.70 -22.26
C VAL A 154 13.41 34.35 -21.17
N LYS A 155 12.22 34.95 -21.19
CA LYS A 155 11.17 34.58 -20.22
C LYS A 155 10.68 33.18 -20.52
N LEU A 156 10.37 32.41 -19.48
CA LEU A 156 9.81 31.08 -19.62
C LEU A 156 8.49 31.10 -20.42
N SER A 157 7.67 32.15 -20.25
CA SER A 157 6.44 32.35 -21.02
C SER A 157 6.65 32.56 -22.53
N ASP A 158 7.82 33.02 -22.96
CA ASP A 158 8.14 33.22 -24.37
C ASP A 158 8.51 31.91 -25.07
N ILE A 159 8.92 30.88 -24.31
CA ILE A 159 9.45 29.61 -24.86
C ILE A 159 8.71 28.36 -24.36
N ALA A 160 7.83 28.47 -23.37
CA ALA A 160 7.09 27.35 -22.80
C ALA A 160 5.67 27.76 -22.39
N SER A 161 4.73 26.81 -22.47
CA SER A 161 3.42 26.96 -21.83
C SER A 161 3.50 26.50 -20.39
N VAL A 162 3.03 27.36 -19.49
CA VAL A 162 3.07 27.15 -18.04
C VAL A 162 1.64 27.10 -17.54
N GLU A 163 1.23 25.94 -17.07
CA GLU A 163 -0.11 25.65 -16.57
C GLU A 163 -0.03 24.93 -15.21
N LEU A 164 -1.07 25.11 -14.38
CA LEU A 164 -1.20 24.34 -13.15
C LEU A 164 -1.80 22.99 -13.54
N GLY A 165 -0.97 21.95 -13.52
CA GLY A 165 -1.40 20.58 -13.77
C GLY A 165 -1.60 19.82 -12.47
N GLU A 166 -2.44 18.81 -12.51
CA GLU A 166 -2.62 17.87 -11.42
C GLU A 166 -1.71 16.66 -11.68
N GLN A 167 -0.73 16.44 -10.80
CA GLN A 167 0.18 15.29 -10.91
C GLN A 167 0.08 14.39 -9.67
N PRO A 168 0.00 13.06 -9.84
CA PRO A 168 0.05 12.14 -8.71
C PRO A 168 1.41 12.20 -8.04
N THR A 169 1.44 12.32 -6.71
CA THR A 169 2.67 12.32 -5.90
C THR A 169 3.36 10.95 -5.89
N SER A 170 2.56 9.90 -6.00
CA SER A 170 2.99 8.51 -6.11
C SER A 170 2.03 7.75 -7.00
N ILE A 171 2.50 6.74 -7.72
CA ILE A 171 1.64 5.83 -8.48
C ILE A 171 1.80 4.44 -7.89
N GLN A 172 0.79 4.00 -7.14
CA GLN A 172 0.73 2.63 -6.66
C GLN A 172 0.04 1.72 -7.67
N ARG A 173 0.66 0.56 -7.90
CA ARG A 173 0.09 -0.50 -8.73
C ARG A 173 0.25 -1.86 -8.09
N ILE A 174 -0.82 -2.64 -8.12
CA ILE A 174 -0.81 -4.04 -7.72
C ILE A 174 -1.38 -4.86 -8.87
N ASP A 175 -0.66 -5.89 -9.29
CA ASP A 175 -0.98 -6.69 -10.48
C ASP A 175 -1.24 -5.84 -11.74
N GLN A 176 -0.40 -4.81 -11.93
CA GLN A 176 -0.45 -3.85 -13.05
C GLN A 176 -1.67 -2.92 -13.09
N LYS A 177 -2.60 -3.01 -12.14
CA LYS A 177 -3.72 -2.08 -12.00
C LYS A 177 -3.39 -0.97 -11.02
N LEU A 178 -4.02 0.21 -11.16
CA LEU A 178 -3.93 1.25 -10.15
C LEU A 178 -4.54 0.72 -8.86
N ALA A 179 -3.91 1.04 -7.73
CA ALA A 179 -4.36 0.54 -6.44
C ALA A 179 -4.23 1.60 -5.35
N ALA A 180 -5.12 1.53 -4.37
CA ALA A 180 -4.96 2.10 -3.05
C ALA A 180 -4.81 0.97 -2.04
N SER A 181 -3.95 1.15 -1.05
CA SER A 181 -3.74 0.17 0.03
C SER A 181 -4.30 0.71 1.33
N ILE A 182 -5.04 -0.12 2.04
CA ILE A 182 -5.51 0.16 3.40
C ILE A 182 -4.81 -0.83 4.31
N THR A 183 -3.94 -0.32 5.17
CA THR A 183 -3.20 -1.11 6.14
C THR A 183 -3.80 -0.91 7.53
N GLY A 184 -3.60 -1.87 8.43
CA GLY A 184 -3.99 -1.72 9.82
C GLY A 184 -3.50 -2.87 10.69
N SER A 185 -3.79 -2.80 11.98
CA SER A 185 -3.43 -3.82 12.96
C SER A 185 -4.68 -4.49 13.54
N ILE A 186 -4.67 -5.82 13.60
CA ILE A 186 -5.71 -6.61 14.26
C ILE A 186 -5.31 -6.82 15.72
N ILE A 187 -6.09 -6.25 16.66
CA ILE A 187 -5.84 -6.35 18.11
C ILE A 187 -6.54 -7.58 18.73
N GLU A 188 -7.59 -8.08 18.10
CA GLU A 188 -8.31 -9.24 18.61
C GLU A 188 -7.55 -10.56 18.44
N LYS A 189 -7.73 -11.47 19.42
CA LYS A 189 -7.10 -12.79 19.40
C LYS A 189 -7.63 -13.70 18.29
N ASP A 190 -8.87 -13.50 17.85
CA ASP A 190 -9.48 -14.26 16.75
C ASP A 190 -9.41 -13.47 15.44
N VAL A 191 -8.21 -13.47 14.84
CA VAL A 191 -7.94 -12.88 13.52
C VAL A 191 -8.90 -13.43 12.45
N GLY A 192 -9.29 -14.70 12.55
CA GLY A 192 -10.21 -15.32 11.59
C GLY A 192 -11.62 -14.73 11.65
N SER A 193 -12.13 -14.40 12.84
CA SER A 193 -13.43 -13.74 12.99
C SER A 193 -13.46 -12.33 12.43
N VAL A 194 -12.40 -11.55 12.70
CA VAL A 194 -12.24 -10.19 12.18
C VAL A 194 -12.17 -10.20 10.66
N ASN A 195 -11.39 -11.12 10.08
CA ASN A 195 -11.28 -11.28 8.62
C ASN A 195 -12.62 -11.67 7.98
N ARG A 196 -13.43 -12.52 8.62
CA ARG A 196 -14.78 -12.85 8.11
C ARG A 196 -15.73 -11.66 8.17
N ALA A 197 -15.70 -10.89 9.26
CA ALA A 197 -16.53 -9.69 9.40
C ALA A 197 -16.13 -8.61 8.38
N LEU A 198 -14.82 -8.47 8.14
CA LEU A 198 -14.25 -7.63 7.09
C LEU A 198 -14.75 -8.05 5.71
N GLN A 199 -14.59 -9.32 5.35
CA GLN A 199 -15.02 -9.83 4.04
C GLN A 199 -16.52 -9.60 3.83
N GLN A 200 -17.35 -9.85 4.86
CA GLN A 200 -18.79 -9.60 4.77
C GLN A 200 -19.14 -8.12 4.52
N LYS A 201 -18.35 -7.17 5.05
CA LYS A 201 -18.53 -5.74 4.77
C LYS A 201 -18.13 -5.39 3.35
N ILE A 202 -17.01 -5.95 2.87
CA ILE A 202 -16.54 -5.75 1.50
C ILE A 202 -17.55 -6.33 0.50
N ASP A 203 -18.10 -7.51 0.77
CA ASP A 203 -19.10 -8.17 -0.10
C ASP A 203 -20.44 -7.40 -0.15
N GLN A 204 -20.72 -6.56 0.85
CA GLN A 204 -21.90 -5.69 0.90
C GLN A 204 -21.71 -4.34 0.19
N LEU A 205 -20.47 -3.98 -0.17
CA LEU A 205 -20.21 -2.74 -0.89
C LEU A 205 -20.62 -2.88 -2.35
N GLU A 206 -21.37 -1.90 -2.85
CA GLU A 206 -21.62 -1.76 -4.28
C GLU A 206 -20.36 -1.17 -4.94
N LEU A 207 -19.64 -2.02 -5.68
CA LEU A 207 -18.42 -1.64 -6.38
C LEU A 207 -18.73 -1.10 -7.79
N PRO A 208 -18.12 0.03 -8.21
CA PRO A 208 -18.18 0.50 -9.59
C PRO A 208 -17.61 -0.54 -10.56
N VAL A 209 -18.04 -0.47 -11.83
CA VAL A 209 -17.52 -1.36 -12.87
C VAL A 209 -16.01 -1.13 -13.04
N GLY A 210 -15.23 -2.20 -12.93
CA GLY A 210 -13.77 -2.15 -13.07
C GLY A 210 -13.01 -1.97 -11.75
N VAL A 211 -13.71 -1.78 -10.63
CA VAL A 211 -13.09 -1.74 -9.29
C VAL A 211 -13.20 -3.11 -8.60
N GLU A 212 -12.10 -3.57 -8.04
CA GLU A 212 -11.99 -4.83 -7.31
C GLU A 212 -11.35 -4.57 -5.94
N VAL A 213 -11.95 -5.11 -4.88
CA VAL A 213 -11.37 -5.04 -3.53
C VAL A 213 -10.84 -6.42 -3.17
N LYS A 214 -9.56 -6.50 -2.79
CA LYS A 214 -8.92 -7.73 -2.32
C LYS A 214 -8.38 -7.55 -0.92
N VAL A 215 -8.72 -8.48 -0.04
CA VAL A 215 -8.11 -8.60 1.28
C VAL A 215 -6.81 -9.40 1.14
N GLY A 216 -5.69 -8.78 1.50
CA GLY A 216 -4.35 -9.36 1.50
C GLY A 216 -3.83 -9.66 2.90
N GLY A 217 -2.51 -9.82 3.00
CA GLY A 217 -1.80 -9.96 4.27
C GLY A 217 -2.11 -11.27 5.00
N THR A 218 -2.34 -11.18 6.31
CA THR A 218 -2.56 -12.35 7.18
C THR A 218 -3.76 -13.18 6.75
N ALA A 219 -4.83 -12.52 6.30
CA ALA A 219 -6.06 -13.17 5.87
C ALA A 219 -5.81 -14.07 4.65
N GLU A 220 -5.11 -13.54 3.65
CA GLU A 220 -4.75 -14.27 2.43
C GLU A 220 -3.82 -15.45 2.74
N MET A 221 -2.76 -15.23 3.54
CA MET A 221 -1.85 -16.30 3.95
C MET A 221 -2.57 -17.42 4.72
N MET A 222 -3.53 -17.05 5.58
CA MET A 222 -4.33 -17.99 6.34
C MET A 222 -5.25 -18.80 5.41
N GLN A 223 -5.93 -18.14 4.46
CA GLN A 223 -6.80 -18.80 3.49
C GLN A 223 -6.03 -19.73 2.56
N GLU A 224 -4.85 -19.31 2.09
CA GLU A 224 -3.96 -20.13 1.27
C GLU A 224 -3.46 -21.35 2.04
N SER A 225 -3.04 -21.15 3.30
CA SER A 225 -2.61 -22.24 4.19
C SER A 225 -3.75 -23.23 4.46
N PHE A 226 -4.96 -22.75 4.72
CA PHE A 226 -6.14 -23.59 4.91
C PHE A 226 -6.47 -24.40 3.66
N SER A 227 -6.45 -23.78 2.48
CA SER A 227 -6.67 -24.47 1.20
C SER A 227 -5.59 -25.53 0.94
N GLY A 228 -4.32 -25.17 1.17
CA GLY A 228 -3.18 -26.08 1.02
C GLY A 228 -3.27 -27.28 1.96
N MET A 229 -3.59 -27.05 3.23
CA MET A 229 -3.80 -28.11 4.23
C MET A 229 -4.99 -29.00 3.88
N PHE A 230 -6.09 -28.41 3.41
CA PHE A 230 -7.26 -29.19 3.00
C PHE A 230 -6.92 -30.15 1.85
N ILE A 231 -6.19 -29.68 0.85
CA ILE A 231 -5.67 -30.53 -0.24
C ILE A 231 -4.71 -31.59 0.31
N ALA A 232 -3.79 -31.21 1.21
CA ALA A 232 -2.85 -32.14 1.82
C ALA A 232 -3.54 -33.25 2.64
N ILE A 233 -4.59 -32.92 3.40
CA ILE A 233 -5.41 -33.88 4.16
C ILE A 233 -6.07 -34.89 3.22
N ILE A 234 -6.64 -34.42 2.10
CA ILE A 234 -7.24 -35.30 1.09
C ILE A 234 -6.19 -36.26 0.52
N VAL A 235 -5.01 -35.74 0.15
CA VAL A 235 -3.92 -36.57 -0.38
C VAL A 235 -3.43 -37.58 0.67
N ALA A 236 -3.23 -37.15 1.91
CA ALA A 236 -2.83 -38.03 3.01
C ALA A 236 -3.87 -39.11 3.30
N ALA A 237 -5.16 -38.78 3.27
CA ALA A 237 -6.24 -39.73 3.41
C ALA A 237 -6.25 -40.75 2.26
N LEU A 238 -6.06 -40.33 1.02
CA LEU A 238 -5.96 -41.25 -0.12
C LEU A 238 -4.75 -42.20 -0.02
N LEU A 239 -3.59 -41.69 0.43
CA LEU A 239 -2.40 -42.51 0.65
C LEU A 239 -2.60 -43.51 1.79
N ALA A 240 -3.16 -43.07 2.93
CA ALA A 240 -3.51 -43.96 4.03
C ALA A 240 -4.52 -45.03 3.58
N TYR A 241 -5.49 -44.66 2.74
CA TYR A 241 -6.48 -45.59 2.19
C TYR A 241 -5.80 -46.68 1.38
N ALA A 242 -4.90 -46.30 0.46
CA ALA A 242 -4.15 -47.24 -0.36
C ALA A 242 -3.33 -48.24 0.50
N VAL A 243 -2.66 -47.76 1.54
CA VAL A 243 -1.87 -48.62 2.45
C VAL A 243 -2.78 -49.62 3.18
N ILE A 244 -3.93 -49.17 3.69
CA ILE A 244 -4.86 -50.04 4.42
C ILE A 244 -5.52 -51.04 3.45
N VAL A 245 -5.88 -50.64 2.23
CA VAL A 245 -6.39 -51.56 1.20
C VAL A 245 -5.40 -52.69 0.92
N VAL A 246 -4.11 -52.37 0.73
CA VAL A 246 -3.06 -53.37 0.48
C VAL A 246 -2.90 -54.30 1.68
N THR A 247 -2.96 -53.75 2.90
CA THR A 247 -2.78 -54.51 4.14
C THR A 247 -3.92 -55.49 4.41
N PHE A 248 -5.17 -55.02 4.26
CA PHE A 248 -6.36 -55.83 4.54
C PHE A 248 -6.87 -56.61 3.33
N ARG A 249 -6.28 -56.38 2.14
CA ARG A 249 -6.71 -56.97 0.87
C ARG A 249 -8.21 -56.81 0.60
N SER A 250 -8.78 -55.73 1.09
CA SER A 250 -10.22 -55.43 1.02
C SER A 250 -10.42 -53.95 0.76
N PHE A 251 -11.38 -53.60 -0.10
CA PHE A 251 -11.71 -52.21 -0.43
C PHE A 251 -12.73 -51.60 0.55
N ILE A 252 -13.53 -52.43 1.23
CA ILE A 252 -14.62 -52.00 2.11
C ILE A 252 -14.10 -51.76 3.54
N ASN A 253 -13.28 -52.68 4.06
CA ASN A 253 -12.76 -52.59 5.43
C ASN A 253 -12.02 -51.27 5.72
N PRO A 254 -11.17 -50.73 4.80
CA PRO A 254 -10.50 -49.45 5.00
C PRO A 254 -11.48 -48.27 5.09
N ILE A 255 -12.58 -48.27 4.34
CA ILE A 255 -13.59 -47.20 4.38
C ILE A 255 -14.27 -47.16 5.76
N ILE A 256 -14.59 -48.33 6.32
CA ILE A 256 -15.20 -48.43 7.65
C ILE A 256 -14.26 -47.86 8.72
N ILE A 257 -12.96 -48.15 8.63
CA ILE A 257 -11.96 -47.59 9.55
C ILE A 257 -11.84 -46.07 9.37
N MET A 258 -11.81 -45.58 8.13
CA MET A 258 -11.73 -44.15 7.84
C MET A 258 -12.96 -43.36 8.27
N MET A 259 -14.13 -43.98 8.37
CA MET A 259 -15.32 -43.36 8.96
C MET A 259 -15.16 -43.01 10.45
N SER A 260 -14.11 -43.48 11.12
CA SER A 260 -13.75 -42.99 12.46
C SER A 260 -13.06 -41.61 12.44
N LEU A 261 -12.48 -41.20 11.30
CA LEU A 261 -11.74 -39.94 11.17
C LEU A 261 -12.64 -38.71 11.32
N PRO A 262 -13.83 -38.63 10.67
CA PRO A 262 -14.77 -37.53 10.91
C PRO A 262 -15.22 -37.44 12.37
N LEU A 263 -15.34 -38.58 13.06
CA LEU A 263 -15.72 -38.61 14.48
C LEU A 263 -14.60 -38.04 15.37
N ALA A 264 -13.34 -38.31 15.04
CA ALA A 264 -12.20 -37.72 15.73
C ALA A 264 -12.14 -36.19 15.55
N SER A 265 -12.45 -35.68 14.36
CA SER A 265 -12.51 -34.23 14.09
C SER A 265 -13.54 -33.52 14.98
N ILE A 266 -14.70 -34.12 15.23
CA ILE A 266 -15.71 -33.56 16.15
C ILE A 266 -15.15 -33.42 17.57
N GLY A 267 -14.40 -34.43 18.04
CA GLY A 267 -13.74 -34.38 19.35
C GLY A 267 -12.68 -33.29 19.45
N ALA A 268 -11.90 -33.08 18.39
CA ALA A 268 -10.92 -32.00 18.32
C ALA A 268 -11.59 -30.61 18.35
N LEU A 269 -12.66 -30.42 17.57
CA LEU A 269 -13.43 -29.16 17.57
C LEU A 269 -14.04 -28.86 18.94
N LEU A 270 -14.56 -29.87 19.65
CA LEU A 270 -15.04 -29.72 21.02
C LEU A 270 -13.91 -29.34 21.99
N GLY A 271 -12.72 -29.92 21.83
CA GLY A 271 -11.54 -29.57 22.62
C GLY A 271 -11.12 -28.11 22.43
N LEU A 272 -11.14 -27.61 21.19
CA LEU A 272 -10.86 -26.22 20.88
C LEU A 272 -11.91 -25.28 21.47
N LEU A 273 -13.19 -25.65 21.39
CA LEU A 273 -14.29 -24.88 21.99
C LEU A 273 -14.15 -24.78 23.51
N ILE A 274 -13.80 -25.87 24.19
CA ILE A 274 -13.63 -25.89 25.66
C ILE A 274 -12.40 -25.08 26.08
N THR A 275 -11.32 -25.14 25.31
CA THR A 275 -10.08 -24.42 25.62
C THR A 275 -10.08 -22.95 25.16
N GLY A 276 -11.09 -22.55 24.38
CA GLY A 276 -11.23 -21.17 23.88
C GLY A 276 -10.19 -20.79 22.82
N HIS A 277 -9.61 -21.77 22.12
CA HIS A 277 -8.65 -21.49 21.04
C HIS A 277 -9.37 -21.37 19.70
N PRO A 278 -9.07 -20.33 18.88
CA PRO A 278 -9.61 -20.22 17.54
C PRO A 278 -9.05 -21.31 16.63
N ILE A 279 -9.79 -21.64 15.58
CA ILE A 279 -9.31 -22.54 14.51
C ILE A 279 -8.23 -21.79 13.73
N GLY A 280 -6.98 -22.20 13.90
CA GLY A 280 -5.84 -21.66 13.16
C GLY A 280 -5.09 -22.77 12.42
N VAL A 281 -4.10 -22.36 11.64
CA VAL A 281 -3.22 -23.27 10.87
C VAL A 281 -2.59 -24.35 11.77
N SER A 282 -2.21 -24.00 13.00
CA SER A 282 -1.60 -24.95 13.95
C SER A 282 -2.57 -26.02 14.50
N ALA A 283 -3.88 -25.83 14.34
CA ALA A 283 -4.90 -26.72 14.88
C ALA A 283 -5.42 -27.75 13.85
N LEU A 284 -5.09 -27.58 12.56
CA LEU A 284 -5.40 -28.50 11.46
C LEU A 284 -4.24 -29.44 11.16
#